data_AF-A0A1H0VW84-F1
#
_entry.id   AF-A0A1H0VW84-F1
#
_cell.length_a   1.000
_cell.length_b   1.000
_cell.length_c   1.000
_cell.angle_alpha   90.00
_cell.angle_beta   90.00
_cell.angle_gamma   90.00
#
_symmetry.space_group_name_H-M   'P 1'
#
loop_
_entity.id
_entity.type
_entity.pdbx_description
1 polymer ?
#
loop_
_entity_poly.entity_id
_entity_poly.type
_entity_poly.pdbx_seq_one_letter_code
_entity_poly.pdbx_strand_id
1 'polypeptide(L)'
;MTITMNPVMRRLAAITALFHLLLVVQIPAANAAMIGTHEVIAEQQHKVDQQQLMAMLDDEQVKEKLVAMGVERDQVESRIASLTPAELAQFNQQLDQAPAGAGVVGIIVLFLVIFIITDMLCATNIFNFVKCINR
;
A
#
# COMPACT_ATOMS: atom_id res chain seq x y z
N MET A 1 -55.96 31.18 -37.47
CA MET A 1 -54.88 32.19 -37.55
C MET A 1 -53.67 31.53 -38.22
N THR A 2 -53.55 31.67 -39.55
CA THR A 2 -52.49 31.05 -40.33
C THR A 2 -51.23 31.91 -40.24
N ILE A 3 -50.22 31.43 -39.52
CA ILE A 3 -48.93 32.13 -39.39
C ILE A 3 -48.21 32.05 -40.74
N THR A 4 -48.22 33.14 -41.49
CA THR A 4 -47.38 33.29 -42.69
C THR A 4 -45.93 33.49 -42.24
N MET A 5 -45.17 32.40 -42.11
CA MET A 5 -43.75 32.48 -41.76
C MET A 5 -42.94 32.91 -42.99
N ASN A 6 -42.28 34.06 -42.89
CA ASN A 6 -41.38 34.59 -43.91
C ASN A 6 -40.26 33.55 -44.22
N PRO A 7 -39.93 33.24 -45.50
CA PRO A 7 -38.96 32.18 -45.84
C PRO A 7 -37.57 32.38 -45.21
N VAL A 8 -37.20 33.63 -44.91
CA VAL A 8 -35.96 33.98 -44.20
C VAL A 8 -36.02 33.52 -42.73
N MET A 9 -37.15 33.69 -42.05
CA MET A 9 -37.36 33.22 -40.67
C MET A 9 -37.34 31.70 -40.58
N ARG A 10 -37.86 30.99 -41.59
CA ARG A 10 -37.82 29.52 -41.63
C ARG A 10 -36.40 28.99 -41.76
N ARG A 11 -35.55 29.68 -42.54
CA ARG A 11 -34.12 29.34 -42.69
C ARG A 11 -33.34 29.63 -41.40
N LEU A 12 -33.61 30.75 -40.74
CA LEU A 12 -32.99 31.09 -39.46
C LEU A 12 -33.36 30.09 -38.36
N ALA A 13 -34.64 29.70 -38.27
CA ALA A 13 -35.10 28.69 -37.31
C ALA A 13 -34.48 27.31 -37.55
N ALA A 14 -34.28 26.92 -38.81
CA ALA A 14 -33.60 25.67 -39.16
C ALA A 14 -32.12 25.70 -38.77
N ILE A 15 -31.44 26.83 -38.95
CA ILE A 15 -30.03 26.99 -38.58
C ILE A 15 -29.86 26.95 -37.05
N THR A 16 -30.72 27.64 -36.28
CA THR A 16 -30.65 27.59 -34.82
C THR A 16 -31.01 26.22 -34.25
N ALA A 17 -31.97 25.51 -34.86
CA ALA A 17 -32.30 24.13 -34.48
C ALA A 17 -31.14 23.16 -34.78
N LEU A 18 -30.47 23.30 -35.92
CA LEU A 18 -29.30 22.50 -36.28
C LEU A 18 -28.13 22.77 -35.31
N PHE A 19 -27.94 24.02 -34.91
CA PHE A 19 -26.90 24.40 -33.96
C PHE A 19 -27.18 23.81 -32.57
N HIS A 20 -28.43 23.86 -32.09
CA HIS A 20 -28.83 23.20 -30.84
C HIS A 20 -28.64 21.68 -30.90
N LEU A 21 -28.95 21.05 -32.04
CA LEU A 21 -28.73 19.61 -32.21
C LEU A 21 -27.25 19.24 -32.09
N LEU A 22 -26.35 20.04 -32.68
CA LEU A 22 -24.90 19.82 -32.58
C LEU A 22 -24.37 19.99 -31.14
N LEU A 23 -24.94 20.92 -30.36
CA LEU A 23 -24.53 21.13 -28.96
C LEU A 23 -25.04 20.04 -28.01
N VAL A 24 -26.15 19.37 -28.32
CA VAL A 24 -26.75 18.32 -27.47
C VAL A 24 -26.07 16.96 -27.64
N VAL A 25 -25.34 16.72 -28.73
CA VAL A 25 -24.53 15.50 -28.93
C VAL A 25 -23.19 15.62 -28.19
N GLN A 26 -23.24 15.96 -26.91
CA GLN A 26 -22.18 15.65 -25.96
C GLN A 26 -22.60 14.32 -25.33
N ILE A 27 -22.33 13.19 -25.99
CA ILE A 27 -22.49 11.90 -25.33
C ILE A 27 -21.49 11.91 -24.18
N PRO A 28 -21.91 11.90 -22.90
CA PRO A 28 -20.97 11.64 -21.85
C PRO A 28 -20.45 10.24 -22.14
N ALA A 29 -19.18 10.14 -22.53
CA ALA A 29 -18.49 8.87 -22.47
C ALA A 29 -18.59 8.46 -21.00
N ALA A 30 -19.58 7.61 -20.71
CA ALA A 30 -19.68 6.95 -19.44
C ALA A 30 -18.39 6.16 -19.34
N ASN A 31 -17.43 6.73 -18.60
CA ASN A 31 -16.27 6.01 -18.12
C ASN A 31 -16.86 4.99 -17.16
N ALA A 32 -17.33 3.87 -17.71
CA ALA A 32 -17.47 2.64 -16.99
C ALA A 32 -16.05 2.31 -16.54
N ALA A 33 -15.67 2.85 -15.37
CA ALA A 33 -14.60 2.29 -14.59
C ALA A 33 -15.04 0.85 -14.36
N MET A 34 -14.54 -0.05 -15.21
CA MET A 34 -14.49 -1.46 -14.91
C MET A 34 -13.94 -1.50 -13.49
N ILE A 35 -14.71 -1.97 -12.52
CA ILE A 35 -14.15 -2.39 -11.24
C ILE A 35 -13.24 -3.55 -11.64
N GLY A 36 -12.02 -3.21 -12.01
CA GLY A 36 -11.04 -4.17 -12.48
C GLY A 36 -10.79 -5.08 -11.31
N THR A 37 -10.53 -6.35 -11.58
CA THR A 37 -10.03 -7.28 -10.57
C THR A 37 -8.90 -6.64 -9.73
N HIS A 38 -8.14 -5.71 -10.29
CA HIS A 38 -7.17 -4.86 -9.60
C HIS A 38 -7.72 -4.03 -8.43
N GLU A 39 -8.91 -3.43 -8.54
CA GLU A 39 -9.55 -2.68 -7.44
C GLU A 39 -9.96 -3.62 -6.31
N VAL A 40 -10.52 -4.79 -6.66
CA VAL A 40 -10.90 -5.83 -5.69
C VAL A 40 -9.67 -6.45 -5.01
N ILE A 41 -8.60 -6.68 -5.77
CA ILE A 41 -7.31 -7.17 -5.25
C ILE A 41 -6.68 -6.11 -4.33
N ALA A 42 -6.72 -4.84 -4.70
CA ALA A 42 -6.20 -3.75 -3.86
C ALA A 42 -6.97 -3.63 -2.54
N GLU A 43 -8.30 -3.76 -2.57
CA GLU A 43 -9.13 -3.77 -1.36
C GLU A 43 -8.86 -5.02 -0.49
N GLN A 44 -8.65 -6.19 -1.09
CA GLN A 44 -8.26 -7.40 -0.36
C GLN A 44 -6.87 -7.26 0.27
N GLN A 45 -5.90 -6.72 -0.46
CA GLN A 45 -4.55 -6.50 0.05
C GLN A 45 -4.57 -5.54 1.24
N HIS A 46 -5.36 -4.48 1.16
CA HIS A 46 -5.54 -3.52 2.27
C HIS A 46 -6.06 -4.19 3.54
N LYS A 47 -7.08 -5.07 3.43
CA LYS A 47 -7.61 -5.82 4.58
C LYS A 47 -6.57 -6.76 5.19
N VAL A 48 -5.78 -7.43 4.34
CA VAL A 48 -4.70 -8.31 4.80
C VAL A 48 -3.61 -7.52 5.54
N ASP A 49 -3.19 -6.38 4.99
CA ASP A 49 -2.17 -5.52 5.59
C ASP A 49 -2.62 -4.96 6.95
N GLN A 50 -3.90 -4.56 7.06
CA GLN A 50 -4.48 -4.11 8.34
C GLN A 50 -4.51 -5.25 9.37
N GLN A 51 -4.92 -6.45 8.97
CA GLN A 51 -4.95 -7.62 9.85
C GLN A 51 -3.55 -8.01 10.34
N GLN A 52 -2.53 -7.90 9.49
CA GLN A 52 -1.15 -8.17 9.87
C GLN A 52 -0.66 -7.19 10.94
N LEU A 53 -0.97 -5.91 10.83
CA LEU A 53 -0.63 -4.92 11.86
C LEU A 53 -1.39 -5.15 13.17
N MET A 54 -2.67 -5.54 13.10
CA MET A 54 -3.42 -5.95 14.29
C MET A 54 -2.75 -7.13 15.00
N ALA A 55 -2.29 -8.13 14.24
CA ALA A 55 -1.57 -9.27 14.81
C ALA A 55 -0.21 -8.88 15.41
N MET A 56 0.46 -7.85 14.88
CA MET A 56 1.69 -7.32 15.49
C MET A 56 1.41 -6.60 16.82
N LEU A 57 0.27 -5.92 16.97
CA LEU A 57 -0.15 -5.33 18.24
C LEU A 57 -0.51 -6.37 19.31
N ASP A 58 -0.76 -7.62 18.90
CA ASP A 58 -0.98 -8.74 19.82
C ASP A 58 0.31 -9.32 20.41
N ASP A 59 1.47 -8.99 19.84
CA ASP A 59 2.77 -9.40 20.37
C ASP A 59 3.03 -8.75 21.74
N GLU A 60 3.37 -9.57 22.72
CA GLU A 60 3.61 -9.13 24.11
C GLU A 60 4.73 -8.09 24.22
N GLN A 61 5.77 -8.17 23.37
CA GLN A 61 6.85 -7.18 23.36
C GLN A 61 6.35 -5.83 22.85
N VAL A 62 5.46 -5.82 21.86
CA VAL A 62 4.86 -4.59 21.32
C VAL A 62 3.95 -3.95 22.37
N LYS A 63 3.12 -4.73 23.06
CA LYS A 63 2.28 -4.26 24.16
C LYS A 63 3.10 -3.60 25.27
N GLU A 64 4.15 -4.28 25.74
CA GLU A 64 5.01 -3.75 26.80
C GLU A 64 5.69 -2.43 26.39
N LYS A 65 6.12 -2.32 25.13
CA LYS A 65 6.68 -1.07 24.58
C LYS A 65 5.64 0.05 24.48
N LEU A 66 4.41 -0.24 24.07
CA LEU A 66 3.34 0.76 24.01
C LEU A 66 3.00 1.28 25.40
N VAL A 67 2.88 0.38 26.39
CA VAL A 67 2.66 0.74 27.80
C VAL A 67 3.83 1.56 28.34
N ALA A 68 5.06 1.19 28.04
CA ALA A 68 6.25 1.96 28.46
C ALA A 68 6.28 3.38 27.86
N MET A 69 5.66 3.59 26.70
CA MET A 69 5.51 4.91 26.08
C MET A 69 4.23 5.65 26.52
N GLY A 70 3.41 5.05 27.38
CA GLY A 70 2.14 5.63 27.84
C GLY A 70 1.06 5.69 26.75
N VAL A 71 1.15 4.81 25.74
CA VAL A 71 0.19 4.74 24.63
C VAL A 71 -0.79 3.60 24.87
N GLU A 72 -2.06 3.93 24.98
CA GLU A 72 -3.16 2.97 25.09
C GLU A 72 -3.36 2.21 23.77
N ARG A 73 -3.59 0.89 23.87
CA ARG A 73 -3.75 0.00 22.71
C ARG A 73 -4.91 0.42 21.80
N ASP A 74 -6.06 0.71 22.39
CA ASP A 74 -7.28 1.10 21.67
C ASP A 74 -7.06 2.33 20.78
N GLN A 75 -6.17 3.23 21.21
CA GLN A 75 -5.81 4.40 20.42
C GLN A 75 -5.07 4.01 19.15
N VAL A 76 -4.16 3.03 19.22
CA VAL A 76 -3.37 2.55 18.08
C VAL A 76 -4.25 1.76 17.12
N GLU A 77 -5.14 0.92 17.65
CA GLU A 77 -6.12 0.17 16.84
C GLU A 77 -7.01 1.11 16.02
N SER A 78 -7.55 2.15 16.67
CA SER A 78 -8.35 3.16 15.99
C SER A 78 -7.56 3.90 14.91
N ARG A 79 -6.25 4.12 15.09
CA ARG A 79 -5.41 4.76 14.06
C ARG A 79 -5.24 3.85 12.85
N ILE A 80 -4.88 2.58 13.06
CA ILE A 80 -4.69 1.62 11.96
C ILE A 80 -5.99 1.39 11.19
N ALA A 81 -7.13 1.34 11.88
CA ALA A 81 -8.45 1.25 11.25
C ALA A 81 -8.80 2.48 10.41
N SER A 82 -8.26 3.66 10.77
CA SER A 82 -8.47 4.91 10.03
C SER A 82 -7.51 5.14 8.86
N LEU A 83 -6.45 4.34 8.72
CA LEU A 83 -5.45 4.51 7.65
C LEU A 83 -6.03 4.17 6.28
N THR A 84 -5.84 5.07 5.33
CA THR A 84 -6.16 4.81 3.92
C THR A 84 -5.18 3.78 3.32
N PRO A 85 -5.54 3.11 2.21
CA PRO A 85 -4.65 2.12 1.59
C PRO A 85 -3.26 2.67 1.23
N ALA A 86 -3.19 3.91 0.76
CA ALA A 86 -1.93 4.55 0.41
C ALA A 86 -1.06 4.84 1.64
N GLU A 87 -1.66 5.30 2.73
CA GLU A 87 -0.96 5.59 3.98
C GLU A 87 -0.47 4.31 4.66
N LEU A 88 -1.27 3.24 4.60
CA LEU A 88 -0.91 1.93 5.13
C LEU A 88 0.29 1.32 4.40
N ALA A 89 0.29 1.38 3.07
CA ALA A 89 1.42 0.91 2.26
C ALA A 89 2.70 1.70 2.57
N GLN A 90 2.60 3.03 2.70
CA GLN A 90 3.72 3.88 3.07
C GLN A 90 4.23 3.58 4.50
N PHE A 91 3.33 3.29 5.44
CA PHE A 91 3.67 2.93 6.81
C PHE A 91 4.40 1.59 6.89
N ASN A 92 3.88 0.55 6.21
CA ASN A 92 4.54 -0.75 6.12
C ASN A 92 5.95 -0.64 5.52
N GLN A 93 6.10 0.17 4.46
CA GLN A 93 7.41 0.40 3.86
C GLN A 93 8.41 1.09 4.82
N GLN A 94 7.93 1.89 5.78
CA GLN A 94 8.77 2.47 6.83
C GLN A 94 9.12 1.47 7.93
N LEU A 95 8.19 0.58 8.28
CA LEU A 95 8.46 -0.52 9.23
C LEU A 95 9.49 -1.51 8.68
N ASP A 96 9.43 -1.82 7.38
CA ASP A 96 10.43 -2.66 6.71
C ASP A 96 11.83 -2.01 6.67
N GLN A 97 11.88 -0.68 6.64
CA GLN A 97 13.13 0.09 6.69
C GLN A 97 13.64 0.34 8.11
N ALA A 98 12.75 0.27 9.12
CA ALA A 98 13.19 0.21 10.50
C ALA A 98 14.03 -1.07 10.66
N PRO A 99 15.10 -1.08 11.48
CA PRO A 99 15.95 -2.25 11.61
C PRO A 99 15.23 -3.40 12.33
N ALA A 100 14.29 -4.05 11.66
CA ALA A 100 13.68 -5.33 12.00
C ALA A 100 14.67 -6.46 11.72
N GLY A 101 15.90 -6.29 12.18
CA GLY A 101 17.00 -7.24 12.09
C GLY A 101 17.64 -7.50 13.45
N ALA A 102 17.19 -6.83 14.52
CA ALA A 102 17.67 -7.01 15.89
C ALA A 102 16.91 -8.11 16.67
N GLY A 103 16.08 -8.91 16.00
CA GLY A 103 15.39 -10.07 16.60
C GLY A 103 16.27 -11.33 16.64
N VAL A 104 15.66 -12.47 16.96
CA VAL A 104 16.31 -13.80 17.02
C VAL A 104 17.14 -14.10 15.77
N VAL A 105 16.67 -13.71 14.58
CA VAL A 105 17.39 -13.87 13.31
C VAL A 105 18.71 -13.09 13.30
N GLY A 106 18.73 -11.86 13.80
CA GLY A 106 19.95 -11.06 13.93
C GLY A 106 20.97 -11.67 14.87
N ILE A 107 20.49 -12.22 15.99
CA ILE A 107 21.32 -12.95 16.96
C ILE A 107 21.93 -14.19 16.30
N ILE A 108 21.14 -14.97 15.56
CA ILE A 108 21.62 -16.15 14.82
C ILE A 108 22.69 -15.75 13.79
N VAL A 109 22.44 -14.70 13.00
CA VAL A 109 23.39 -14.20 11.99
C VAL A 109 24.67 -13.69 12.64
N LEU A 110 24.59 -12.98 13.76
CA LEU A 110 25.76 -12.51 14.51
C LEU A 110 26.65 -13.67 14.96
N PHE A 111 26.07 -14.70 15.60
CA PHE A 111 26.82 -15.89 16.01
C PHE A 111 27.40 -16.65 14.82
N LEU A 112 26.67 -16.75 13.72
CA LEU A 112 27.16 -17.35 12.48
C LEU A 112 28.42 -16.63 11.97
N VAL A 113 28.41 -15.30 11.92
CA VAL A 113 29.57 -14.49 11.49
C VAL A 113 30.75 -14.68 12.45
N ILE A 114 30.52 -14.62 13.77
CA ILE A 114 31.58 -14.83 14.77
C ILE A 114 32.22 -16.21 14.61
N PHE A 115 31.42 -17.28 14.45
CA PHE A 115 31.96 -18.63 14.29
C PHE A 115 32.70 -18.81 12.97
N ILE A 116 32.23 -18.22 11.86
CA ILE A 116 32.96 -18.25 10.59
C ILE A 116 34.35 -17.60 10.72
N ILE A 117 34.44 -16.43 11.36
CA ILE A 117 35.73 -15.75 11.59
C ILE A 117 36.65 -16.61 12.47
N THR A 118 36.11 -17.15 13.57
CA THR A 118 36.87 -17.98 14.52
C THR A 118 37.40 -19.27 13.86
N ASP A 119 36.64 -19.87 12.95
CA ASP A 119 37.03 -21.05 12.16
C ASP A 119 38.12 -20.70 11.12
N MET A 120 38.01 -19.53 10.47
CA MET A 120 39.05 -19.03 9.55
C MET A 120 40.39 -18.79 10.25
N LEU A 121 40.35 -18.35 11.52
CA LEU A 121 41.53 -18.16 12.38
C LEU A 121 42.06 -19.46 13.00
N CYS A 122 41.45 -20.62 12.70
CA CYS A 122 41.77 -21.91 13.29
C CYS A 122 41.57 -22.00 14.82
N ALA A 123 40.79 -21.10 15.41
CA ALA A 123 40.47 -21.15 16.84
C ALA A 123 39.32 -22.14 17.14
N THR A 124 38.48 -22.43 16.14
CA THR A 124 37.41 -23.46 16.19
C THR A 124 37.40 -24.27 14.90
N ASN A 125 36.67 -25.40 14.87
CA ASN A 125 36.38 -26.17 13.65
C ASN A 125 34.92 -26.63 13.71
N ILE A 126 34.01 -25.76 13.28
CA ILE A 126 32.56 -25.97 13.33
C ILE A 126 32.03 -26.22 11.91
N PHE A 127 32.63 -25.56 10.91
CA PHE A 127 32.17 -25.57 9.53
C PHE A 127 33.22 -26.19 8.60
N ASN A 128 32.92 -27.39 8.07
CA ASN A 128 33.81 -28.12 7.15
C ASN A 128 34.16 -27.38 5.85
N PHE A 129 33.43 -26.31 5.51
CA PHE A 129 33.68 -25.49 4.33
C PHE A 129 34.59 -24.29 4.60
N VAL A 130 34.84 -23.92 5.85
CA VAL A 130 35.74 -22.80 6.20
C VAL A 130 37.17 -23.33 6.27
N LYS A 131 38.09 -22.67 5.55
CA LYS A 131 39.51 -23.04 5.53
C LYS A 131 40.32 -22.06 6.36
N CYS A 132 41.19 -22.63 7.18
CA CYS A 132 42.24 -21.92 7.90
C CYS A 132 43.07 -21.03 6.97
N ILE A 133 43.15 -19.73 7.29
CA ILE A 133 43.97 -18.78 6.53
C ILE A 133 45.43 -18.75 7.00
N ASN A 134 45.68 -19.04 8.27
CA ASN A 134 47.02 -19.01 8.87
C ASN A 134 47.78 -20.34 8.65
N ARG A 135 47.73 -20.88 7.43
CA ARG A 135 48.41 -22.13 7.07
C ARG A 135 49.59 -21.88 6.14
#